data_AF-A0A7W6C2S0-F1
#
_entry.id   AF-A0A7W6C2S0-F1
#
_cell.length_a   1.000
_cell.length_b   1.000
_cell.length_c   1.000
_cell.angle_alpha   90.00
_cell.angle_beta   90.00
_cell.angle_gamma   90.00
#
_symmetry.space_group_name_H-M   'P 1'
#
loop_
_entity.id
_entity.type
_entity.pdbx_description
1 polymer ?
#
loop_
_entity_poly.entity_id
_entity_poly.type
_entity_poly.pdbx_seq_one_letter_code
_entity_poly.pdbx_strand_id
1 'polypeptide(L)' 'METNLQCNQLAARFEKMAAGGLLDVKFFVRNQDEASAESVCEEVNRLYEAVDRGEEVELDFRDSLHA' A
#
# COMPACT_ATOMS: atom_id res chain seq x y z
N MET A 1 -20.06 -11.34 3.50
CA MET A 1 -20.09 -10.05 2.77
C MET A 1 -19.00 -9.15 3.34
N GLU A 2 -17.76 -9.64 3.39
CA GLU A 2 -16.58 -8.97 3.98
C GLU A 2 -15.62 -8.44 2.90
N THR A 3 -15.76 -8.95 1.67
CA THR A 3 -14.98 -8.61 0.48
C THR A 3 -14.95 -7.12 0.15
N ASN A 4 -16.03 -6.39 0.44
CA ASN A 4 -16.10 -4.95 0.21
C ASN A 4 -15.45 -4.12 1.34
N LEU A 5 -15.26 -4.68 2.53
CA LEU A 5 -14.78 -3.91 3.69
C LEU A 5 -13.32 -3.50 3.54
N GLN A 6 -12.45 -4.42 3.12
CA GLN A 6 -11.01 -4.16 2.97
C GLN A 6 -10.74 -3.07 1.92
N CYS A 7 -11.43 -3.13 0.78
CA CYS A 7 -11.28 -2.11 -0.25
C CYS A 7 -11.85 -0.75 0.18
N ASN A 8 -12.96 -0.73 0.94
CA ASN A 8 -13.49 0.53 1.50
C ASN A 8 -12.55 1.16 2.54
N GLN A 9 -11.93 0.34 3.40
CA GLN A 9 -10.92 0.81 4.35
C GLN A 9 -9.71 1.41 3.63
N LEU A 10 -9.22 0.71 2.60
CA LEU A 10 -8.09 1.17 1.82
C LEU A 10 -8.41 2.46 1.05
N ALA A 11 -9.61 2.55 0.45
CA ALA A 11 -10.10 3.75 -0.21
C ALA A 11 -10.13 4.95 0.76
N ALA A 12 -10.73 4.79 1.94
CA ALA A 12 -10.78 5.85 2.94
C ALA A 12 -9.38 6.28 3.44
N ARG A 13 -8.41 5.35 3.48
CA ARG A 13 -7.02 5.66 3.81
C ARG A 13 -6.39 6.52 2.71
N PHE A 14 -6.56 6.16 1.44
CA PHE A 14 -6.02 6.93 0.32
C PHE A 14 -6.67 8.29 0.13
N GLU A 15 -7.96 8.44 0.40
CA GLU A 15 -8.61 9.76 0.40
C GLU A 15 -7.96 10.72 1.41
N LYS A 16 -7.64 10.23 2.61
CA LYS A 16 -6.93 11.01 3.63
C LYS A 16 -5.51 11.34 3.21
N MET A 17 -4.79 10.38 2.62
CA MET A 17 -3.42 10.60 2.14
C MET A 17 -3.38 11.59 0.97
N ALA A 18 -4.35 11.53 0.06
CA ALA A 18 -4.50 12.48 -1.04
C ALA A 18 -4.72 13.90 -0.53
N ALA A 19 -5.56 14.07 0.51
CA ALA A 19 -5.70 15.35 1.21
C ALA A 19 -4.39 15.84 1.86
N GLY A 20 -3.48 14.92 2.19
CA GLY A 20 -2.13 15.20 2.69
C GLY A 20 -1.07 15.43 1.59
N GLY A 21 -1.44 15.43 0.31
CA GLY A 21 -0.53 15.69 -0.80
C GLY A 21 0.01 14.44 -1.51
N LEU A 22 -0.48 13.24 -1.18
CA LEU A 22 -0.19 12.04 -1.96
C LEU A 22 -0.71 12.21 -3.40
N LEU A 23 0.16 12.04 -4.39
CA LEU A 23 -0.20 12.22 -5.80
C LEU A 23 -0.58 10.90 -6.49
N ASP A 24 0.18 9.84 -6.25
CA ASP A 24 0.00 8.54 -6.91
C ASP A 24 0.59 7.41 -6.07
N VAL A 25 0.02 6.21 -6.19
CA VAL A 25 0.51 4.98 -5.55
C VAL A 25 0.37 3.83 -6.54
N LYS A 26 1.44 3.04 -6.69
CA LYS A 26 1.48 1.88 -7.58
C LYS A 26 1.86 0.64 -6.81
N PHE A 27 1.07 -0.41 -6.99
CA PHE A 27 1.34 -1.74 -6.46
C PHE A 27 1.72 -2.68 -7.60
N PHE A 28 2.84 -3.38 -7.44
CA PHE A 28 3.28 -4.39 -8.40
C PHE A 28 2.84 -5.77 -7.91
N VAL A 29 1.75 -6.26 -8.48
CA VAL A 29 1.22 -7.60 -8.20
C VAL A 29 1.91 -8.60 -9.14
N ARG A 30 2.57 -9.62 -8.56
CA ARG A 30 3.33 -10.63 -9.33
C ARG A 30 2.42 -11.61 -10.10
N ASN A 31 1.33 -12.06 -9.49
CA ASN A 31 0.42 -13.06 -10.07
C ASN A 31 -0.95 -12.42 -10.35
N GLN A 32 -1.03 -11.55 -11.35
CA GLN A 32 -2.27 -10.81 -11.65
C GLN A 32 -3.43 -11.73 -12.06
N ASP A 33 -3.14 -12.89 -12.64
CA ASP A 33 -4.16 -13.86 -13.06
C ASP A 33 -4.82 -14.57 -11.88
N GLU A 34 -4.16 -14.58 -10.71
CA GLU A 34 -4.62 -15.28 -9.49
C GLU A 34 -5.07 -14.30 -8.40
N ALA A 35 -4.62 -13.04 -8.45
CA ALA A 35 -4.92 -12.03 -7.45
C ALA A 35 -6.30 -11.41 -7.69
N SER A 36 -7.26 -11.68 -6.81
CA SER A 36 -8.51 -10.92 -6.79
C SER A 36 -8.29 -9.51 -6.23
N ALA A 37 -9.14 -8.55 -6.61
CA ALA A 37 -9.06 -7.19 -6.07
C ALA A 37 -9.12 -7.16 -4.54
N GLU A 38 -9.92 -8.04 -3.95
CA GLU A 38 -10.07 -8.15 -2.50
C GLU A 38 -8.80 -8.67 -1.82
N SER A 39 -8.15 -9.68 -2.42
CA SER A 39 -6.87 -10.19 -1.90
C SER A 39 -5.79 -9.11 -1.92
N VAL A 40 -5.80 -8.25 -2.94
CA VAL A 40 -4.90 -7.10 -3.02
C VAL A 40 -5.24 -6.06 -1.94
N CYS A 41 -6.51 -5.72 -1.77
CA CYS A 41 -6.93 -4.78 -0.73
C CYS A 41 -6.53 -5.25 0.68
N GLU A 42 -6.72 -6.54 0.97
CA GLU A 42 -6.32 -7.15 2.24
C GLU A 42 -4.81 -7.08 2.45
N GLU A 43 -4.02 -7.46 1.45
CA GLU A 43 -2.55 -7.46 1.57
C GLU A 43 -1.98 -6.05 1.73
N VAL A 44 -2.54 -5.06 1.03
CA VAL A 44 -2.13 -3.66 1.18
C VAL A 44 -2.51 -3.12 2.56
N ASN A 45 -3.67 -3.47 3.11
CA ASN A 45 -4.02 -3.08 4.48
C ASN A 45 -3.05 -3.72 5.48
N ARG A 46 -2.70 -5.00 5.34
CA ARG A 46 -1.69 -5.67 6.19
C ARG A 46 -0.32 -4.99 6.13
N LEU A 47 0.11 -4.57 4.94
CA LEU A 47 1.33 -3.79 4.76
C LEU A 47 1.29 -2.50 5.60
N TYR A 48 0.19 -1.75 5.52
CA TYR A 48 0.05 -0.53 6.30
C TYR A 48 -0.06 -0.78 7.80
N GLU A 49 -0.72 -1.85 8.24
CA GLU A 49 -0.74 -2.24 9.64
C GLU A 49 0.67 -2.58 10.16
N ALA A 50 1.52 -3.20 9.33
CA ALA A 50 2.92 -3.45 9.68
C ALA A 50 3.70 -2.14 9.86
N VAL A 51 3.50 -1.17 8.96
CA VAL A 51 4.06 0.19 9.09
C VAL A 51 3.55 0.87 10.37
N ASP A 52 2.25 0.77 10.66
CA ASP A 52 1.67 1.37 11.87
C ASP A 52 2.23 0.70 13.17
N ARG A 53 2.78 -0.53 13.07
CA ARG A 53 3.48 -1.23 14.15
C ARG A 53 4.99 -0.95 14.22
N GLY A 54 5.56 -0.17 13.30
CA GLY A 54 7.00 0.08 13.25
C GLY A 54 7.81 -1.09 12.68
N GLU A 55 7.20 -1.95 11.87
CA GLU A 55 7.85 -3.09 11.21
C GLU A 55 8.46 -2.71 9.85
N GLU A 56 8.36 -1.44 9.44
CA GLU A 56 9.04 -0.92 8.27
C GLU A 56 10.54 -0.83 8.47
N VAL A 57 11.26 -0.96 7.35
CA VAL A 57 12.71 -0.72 7.29
C VAL A 57 12.98 0.43 6.33
N GLU A 58 13.83 1.35 6.73
CA GLU A 58 14.28 2.43 5.87
C GLU A 58 15.18 1.86 4.76
N LEU A 59 14.82 2.15 3.51
CA LEU A 59 15.63 1.75 2.36
C LEU A 59 16.69 2.83 2.09
N ASP A 60 17.96 2.49 2.33
CA ASP A 60 19.10 3.27 1.88
C ASP A 60 19.48 2.84 0.45
N PHE A 61 19.06 3.63 -0.53
CA PHE A 61 19.38 3.37 -1.94
C PHE A 61 20.83 3.73 -2.31
N ARG A 62 21.57 4.46 -1.46
CA ARG A 62 22.97 4.88 -1.71
C ARG A 62 23.21 5.58 -3.05
N ASP A 63 22.18 6.19 -3.63
CA ASP A 63 22.24 6.80 -4.96
C ASP A 63 23.01 8.14 -5.01
N SER A 64 23.68 8.53 -3.92
CA SER A 64 24.50 9.74 -3.84
C SER A 64 25.99 9.45 -4.02
N LEU A 65 26.36 8.92 -5.18
CA LEU A 65 27.73 8.99 -5.69
C LEU A 65 27.69 9.26 -7.20
N HIS A 66 27.36 10.49 -7.58
CA HIS A 66 27.91 11.23 -8.75
C HIS A 66 27.30 12.64 -8.76
N ALA A 67 27.85 13.51 -7.90
CA ALA A 67 27.79 14.96 -8.07
C ALA A 67 29.06 15.44 -8.79
#